data_AF-A0A3N1L1I3-F1
#
_entry.id   AF-A0A3N1L1I3-F1
#
_cell.length_a   1.000
_cell.length_b   1.000
_cell.length_c   1.000
_cell.angle_alpha   90.00
_cell.angle_beta   90.00
_cell.angle_gamma   90.00
#
_symmetry.space_group_name_H-M   'P 1'
#
loop_
_entity.id
_entity.type
_entity.pdbx_description
1 polymer ?
#
loop_
_entity_poly.entity_id
_entity_poly.type
_entity_poly.pdbx_seq_one_letter_code
_entity_poly.pdbx_strand_id
1 'polypeptide(L)'
;MAAGRYEAAEAAAADLALQPALRPIARRLIAACRHALQLRFRPAGEVAGMMATILDEVGRNQPAPAAPGAGPQVVESPGSDRVVFVFAGADEAPFAHVVVQTWLRRQGCHAVHVRDPRSQFSITGLPGLAPDLAGCIAGLRALADRLGATRRFCIGYSANGFSALRYGIGLEAEAVLAFSPVTTLGIDPKDRDRFPMIRRLHAENPHLVEDVLPLYRAAARPPRVTIVFGQQNRGDRWAATRMAVVPGIRLIPVPGLTDHDSLGVTMVSRRFGPLLDDMFNPGAA
;
A
#
# COMPACT_ATOMS: atom_id res chain seq x y z
N MET A 1 -34.95 0.84 1.64
CA MET A 1 -34.07 1.22 2.77
C MET A 1 -32.57 1.16 2.46
N ALA A 2 -32.05 0.19 1.70
CA ALA A 2 -30.60 0.07 1.45
C ALA A 2 -30.02 1.15 0.51
N ALA A 3 -30.77 1.58 -0.52
CA ALA A 3 -30.37 2.63 -1.45
C ALA A 3 -30.08 3.97 -0.72
N GLY A 4 -30.98 4.40 0.17
CA GLY A 4 -30.83 5.66 0.91
C GLY A 4 -29.62 5.68 1.87
N ARG A 5 -29.14 4.54 2.36
CA ARG A 5 -27.91 4.52 3.19
C ARG A 5 -26.65 4.74 2.35
N TYR A 6 -26.63 4.22 1.13
CA TYR A 6 -25.51 4.42 0.22
C TYR A 6 -25.44 5.87 -0.25
N GLU A 7 -26.59 6.46 -0.63
CA GLU A 7 -26.68 7.88 -0.97
C GLU A 7 -26.22 8.76 0.20
N ALA A 8 -26.63 8.44 1.43
CA ALA A 8 -26.18 9.17 2.62
C ALA A 8 -24.66 9.05 2.86
N ALA A 9 -24.08 7.87 2.65
CA ALA A 9 -22.65 7.68 2.80
C ALA A 9 -21.87 8.39 1.67
N GLU A 10 -22.37 8.33 0.43
CA GLU A 10 -21.80 9.06 -0.70
C GLU A 10 -21.87 10.58 -0.48
N ALA A 11 -22.96 11.09 0.08
CA ALA A 11 -23.09 12.47 0.52
C ALA A 11 -22.08 12.82 1.62
N ALA A 12 -21.93 11.97 2.66
CA ALA A 12 -20.95 12.20 3.71
C ALA A 12 -19.49 12.19 3.18
N ALA A 13 -19.18 11.33 2.22
CA ALA A 13 -17.90 11.35 1.53
C ALA A 13 -17.73 12.62 0.67
N ALA A 14 -18.80 13.09 0.02
CA ALA A 14 -18.79 14.35 -0.72
C ALA A 14 -18.57 15.56 0.20
N ASP A 15 -19.17 15.58 1.39
CA ASP A 15 -18.96 16.61 2.41
C ASP A 15 -17.52 16.58 2.92
N LEU A 16 -16.98 15.40 3.21
CA LEU A 16 -15.57 15.24 3.58
C LEU A 16 -14.64 15.72 2.46
N ALA A 17 -15.06 15.56 1.20
CA ALA A 17 -14.34 16.06 0.03
C ALA A 17 -14.36 17.60 -0.11
N LEU A 18 -15.17 18.30 0.68
CA LEU A 18 -15.09 19.76 0.79
C LEU A 18 -13.81 20.19 1.52
N GLN A 19 -13.29 19.37 2.44
CA GLN A 19 -11.99 19.61 3.06
C GLN A 19 -10.88 19.32 2.03
N PRO A 20 -10.06 20.33 1.63
CA PRO A 20 -9.08 20.15 0.56
C PRO A 20 -8.11 18.99 0.79
N ALA A 21 -7.67 18.80 2.04
CA ALA A 21 -6.75 17.73 2.44
C ALA A 21 -7.34 16.32 2.32
N LEU A 22 -8.66 16.17 2.43
CA LEU A 22 -9.34 14.87 2.45
C LEU A 22 -10.04 14.52 1.13
N ARG A 23 -10.18 15.48 0.22
CA ARG A 23 -10.81 15.30 -1.09
C ARG A 23 -10.27 14.11 -1.90
N PRO A 24 -8.95 13.87 -1.99
CA PRO A 24 -8.44 12.71 -2.72
C PRO A 24 -8.86 11.37 -2.08
N ILE A 25 -8.84 11.31 -0.75
CA ILE A 25 -9.21 10.14 0.04
C ILE A 25 -10.70 9.82 -0.16
N ALA A 26 -11.57 10.83 0.00
CA ALA A 26 -13.01 10.67 -0.18
C ALA A 26 -13.39 10.21 -1.59
N ARG A 27 -12.80 10.81 -2.64
CA ARG A 27 -13.04 10.41 -4.04
C ARG A 27 -12.66 8.94 -4.28
N ARG A 28 -11.54 8.50 -3.72
CA ARG A 28 -11.09 7.12 -3.83
C ARG A 28 -12.02 6.15 -3.10
N LEU A 29 -12.48 6.49 -1.89
CA LEU A 29 -13.47 5.68 -1.15
C LEU A 29 -14.79 5.55 -1.90
N ILE A 30 -15.29 6.64 -2.48
CA ILE A 30 -16.52 6.62 -3.30
C ILE A 30 -16.33 5.66 -4.49
N ALA A 31 -15.23 5.79 -5.23
CA ALA A 31 -14.94 4.90 -6.35
C ALA A 31 -14.86 3.42 -5.91
N ALA A 32 -14.13 3.14 -4.83
CA ALA A 32 -14.03 1.79 -4.27
C ALA A 32 -15.39 1.22 -3.85
N CYS A 33 -16.25 2.03 -3.23
CA CYS A 33 -17.61 1.62 -2.85
C CYS A 33 -18.46 1.29 -4.08
N ARG A 34 -18.43 2.14 -5.11
CA ARG A 34 -19.14 1.88 -6.38
C ARG A 34 -18.73 0.52 -6.97
N HIS A 35 -17.43 0.23 -7.00
CA HIS A 35 -16.95 -1.07 -7.47
C HIS A 35 -17.41 -2.22 -6.58
N ALA A 36 -17.31 -2.10 -5.26
CA ALA A 36 -17.73 -3.17 -4.36
C ALA A 36 -19.23 -3.50 -4.48
N LEU A 37 -20.07 -2.50 -4.76
CA LEU A 37 -21.49 -2.68 -5.05
C LEU A 37 -21.73 -3.34 -6.40
N GLN A 38 -21.06 -2.87 -7.46
CA GLN A 38 -21.15 -3.46 -8.80
C GLN A 38 -20.74 -4.94 -8.79
N LEU A 39 -19.69 -5.26 -8.04
CA LEU A 39 -19.17 -6.63 -7.87
C LEU A 39 -19.99 -7.47 -6.87
N ARG A 40 -21.02 -6.89 -6.25
CA ARG A 40 -21.91 -7.53 -5.27
C ARG A 40 -21.15 -8.18 -4.12
N PHE A 41 -20.03 -7.60 -3.70
CA PHE A 41 -19.24 -8.17 -2.60
C PHE A 41 -19.97 -8.06 -1.26
N ARG A 42 -20.80 -7.04 -1.07
CA ARG A 42 -21.59 -6.80 0.15
C ARG A 42 -22.90 -6.07 -0.17
N PRO A 43 -23.93 -6.17 0.69
CA PRO A 43 -25.12 -5.33 0.60
C PRO A 43 -24.80 -3.84 0.74
N ALA A 44 -25.56 -2.98 0.06
CA ALA A 44 -25.31 -1.53 0.05
C ALA A 44 -25.26 -0.88 1.45
N GLY A 45 -26.10 -1.33 2.38
CA GLY A 45 -26.10 -0.84 3.75
C GLY A 45 -24.81 -1.15 4.52
N GLU A 46 -24.12 -2.24 4.21
CA GLU A 46 -22.85 -2.61 4.86
C GLU A 46 -21.67 -1.79 4.31
N VAL A 47 -21.64 -1.58 2.99
CA VAL A 47 -20.63 -0.74 2.34
C VAL A 47 -20.73 0.70 2.85
N ALA A 48 -21.94 1.24 2.93
CA ALA A 48 -22.23 2.55 3.48
C ALA A 48 -21.76 2.70 4.93
N GLY A 49 -22.10 1.73 5.80
CA GLY A 49 -21.67 1.73 7.19
C GLY A 49 -20.14 1.67 7.34
N MET A 50 -19.47 0.85 6.54
CA MET A 50 -18.00 0.77 6.54
C MET A 50 -17.36 2.08 6.10
N MET A 51 -17.88 2.71 5.04
CA MET A 51 -17.38 3.99 4.58
C MET A 51 -17.56 5.06 5.66
N ALA A 52 -18.72 5.12 6.31
CA ALA A 52 -18.96 6.06 7.42
C ALA A 52 -17.97 5.84 8.58
N THR A 53 -17.69 4.60 8.97
CA THR A 53 -16.68 4.28 9.99
C THR A 53 -15.29 4.75 9.59
N ILE A 54 -14.86 4.48 8.35
CA ILE A 54 -13.55 4.93 7.86
C ILE A 54 -13.45 6.45 7.85
N LEU A 55 -14.49 7.14 7.37
CA LEU A 55 -14.53 8.60 7.30
C LEU A 55 -14.47 9.25 8.69
N ASP A 56 -15.22 8.71 9.65
CA ASP A 56 -15.22 9.18 11.03
C ASP A 56 -13.85 8.94 11.70
N GLU A 57 -13.24 7.78 11.47
CA GLU A 57 -11.89 7.48 11.95
C GLU A 57 -10.83 8.41 11.36
N VAL A 58 -10.91 8.68 10.05
CA VAL A 58 -10.05 9.63 9.34
C VAL A 58 -10.21 11.04 9.93
N GLY A 59 -11.44 11.47 10.19
CA GLY A 59 -11.73 12.78 10.78
C GLY A 59 -11.16 12.93 12.19
N ARG A 60 -11.24 11.88 13.02
CA ARG A 60 -10.77 11.90 14.42
C ARG A 60 -9.25 11.79 14.57
N ASN A 61 -8.56 11.19 13.62
CA ASN A 61 -7.19 10.69 13.84
C ASN A 61 -6.15 11.21 12.84
N GLN A 62 -6.40 12.34 12.17
CA GLN A 62 -5.44 12.88 11.21
C GLN A 62 -4.06 13.04 11.86
N PRO A 63 -3.06 12.20 11.52
CA PRO A 63 -1.70 12.54 11.85
C PRO A 63 -1.40 13.84 11.09
N ALA A 64 -0.85 14.84 11.76
CA ALA A 64 -0.29 15.97 11.03
C ALA A 64 0.67 15.40 9.98
N PRO A 65 0.53 15.75 8.69
CA PRO A 65 1.48 15.29 7.69
C PRO A 65 2.87 15.74 8.12
N ALA A 66 3.83 14.83 8.08
CA ALA A 66 5.21 15.20 8.34
C ALA A 66 5.63 16.31 7.36
N ALA A 67 6.38 17.30 7.87
CA ALA A 67 6.92 18.36 7.05
C ALA A 67 7.69 17.75 5.87
N PRO A 68 7.57 18.32 4.65
CA PRO A 68 8.34 17.87 3.50
C PRO A 68 9.84 17.79 3.85
N GLY A 69 10.46 16.62 3.61
CA GLY A 69 11.89 16.40 3.86
C GLY A 69 12.26 15.88 5.26
N ALA A 70 11.32 15.74 6.20
CA ALA A 70 11.60 15.32 7.58
C ALA A 70 11.90 13.82 7.78
N GLY A 71 11.95 13.02 6.71
CA GLY A 71 12.10 11.57 6.80
C GLY A 71 10.80 10.80 7.00
N PRO A 72 10.89 9.49 7.32
CA PRO A 72 9.72 8.66 7.58
C PRO A 72 8.92 9.16 8.79
N GLN A 73 7.59 9.08 8.71
CA GLN A 73 6.72 9.38 9.84
C GLN A 73 6.50 8.13 10.67
N VAL A 74 6.75 8.22 11.97
CA VAL A 74 6.65 7.08 12.90
C VAL A 74 5.40 7.24 13.76
N VAL A 75 4.63 6.15 13.87
CA VAL A 75 3.58 5.98 14.88
C VAL A 75 3.99 4.83 15.77
N GLU A 76 4.36 5.14 17.00
CA GLU A 76 4.86 4.16 17.96
C GLU A 76 3.71 3.38 18.61
N SER A 77 3.99 2.13 18.94
CA SER A 77 3.16 1.27 19.80
C SER A 77 4.05 0.70 20.90
N PRO A 78 4.14 1.35 22.07
CA PRO A 78 5.05 0.93 23.14
C PRO A 78 4.87 -0.54 23.53
N GLY A 79 5.97 -1.27 23.63
CA GLY A 79 5.98 -2.71 23.95
C GLY A 79 5.76 -3.64 22.76
N SER A 80 5.48 -3.11 21.57
CA SER A 80 5.38 -3.92 20.35
C SER A 80 6.75 -4.37 19.85
N ASP A 81 6.85 -5.66 19.48
CA ASP A 81 7.98 -6.25 18.75
C ASP A 81 7.83 -6.16 17.22
N ARG A 82 6.71 -5.61 16.73
CA ARG A 82 6.37 -5.52 15.30
C ARG A 82 6.47 -4.10 14.77
N VAL A 83 7.01 -3.95 13.58
CA VAL A 83 6.98 -2.70 12.79
C VAL A 83 6.48 -2.95 11.37
N VAL A 84 5.59 -2.09 10.89
CA VAL A 84 5.08 -2.11 9.52
C VAL A 84 5.58 -0.87 8.77
N PHE A 85 6.33 -1.11 7.70
CA PHE A 85 6.73 -0.07 6.76
C PHE A 85 5.64 0.11 5.69
N VAL A 86 4.96 1.25 5.72
CA VAL A 86 3.90 1.61 4.78
C VAL A 86 4.48 2.54 3.72
N PHE A 87 4.67 2.02 2.50
CA PHE A 87 5.18 2.80 1.38
C PHE A 87 4.03 3.56 0.71
N ALA A 88 4.19 4.88 0.60
CA ALA A 88 3.09 5.79 0.26
C ALA A 88 3.37 6.79 -0.85
N GLY A 89 4.59 6.80 -1.39
CA GLY A 89 4.93 7.61 -2.56
C GLY A 89 4.94 9.11 -2.25
N ALA A 90 4.59 9.93 -3.24
CA ALA A 90 4.62 11.39 -3.14
C ALA A 90 3.32 12.01 -2.63
N ASP A 91 2.26 11.23 -2.41
CA ASP A 91 0.95 11.76 -2.05
C ASP A 91 1.04 12.63 -0.76
N GLU A 92 0.44 13.82 -0.82
CA GLU A 92 0.41 14.77 0.31
C GLU A 92 -0.49 14.27 1.45
N ALA A 93 -1.52 13.50 1.10
CA ALA A 93 -2.40 12.81 2.03
C ALA A 93 -2.61 11.37 1.53
N PRO A 94 -1.68 10.45 1.77
CA PRO A 94 -1.78 9.13 1.18
C PRO A 94 -3.01 8.46 1.75
N PHE A 95 -3.95 8.11 0.87
CA PHE A 95 -5.10 7.29 1.22
C PHE A 95 -4.69 6.06 2.06
N ALA A 96 -3.52 5.48 1.70
CA ALA A 96 -2.88 4.43 2.46
C ALA A 96 -2.49 4.86 3.88
N HIS A 97 -1.93 6.06 4.10
CA HIS A 97 -1.53 6.51 5.44
C HIS A 97 -2.70 6.51 6.40
N VAL A 98 -3.78 7.23 6.10
CA VAL A 98 -4.84 7.41 7.11
C VAL A 98 -5.62 6.13 7.34
N VAL A 99 -6.03 5.45 6.27
CA VAL A 99 -6.90 4.27 6.40
C VAL A 99 -6.12 3.04 6.88
N VAL A 100 -4.91 2.80 6.35
CA VAL A 100 -4.07 1.68 6.84
C VAL A 100 -3.64 1.95 8.27
N GLN A 101 -3.30 3.19 8.64
CA GLN A 101 -2.93 3.52 10.02
C GLN A 101 -4.03 3.15 11.01
N THR A 102 -5.31 3.41 10.70
CA THR A 102 -6.38 3.07 11.64
C THR A 102 -6.42 1.58 11.97
N TRP A 103 -6.15 0.72 10.99
CA TRP A 103 -6.05 -0.71 11.25
C TRP A 103 -4.76 -1.11 11.94
N LEU A 104 -3.63 -0.53 11.57
CA LEU A 104 -2.35 -0.83 12.24
C LEU A 104 -2.39 -0.47 13.73
N ARG A 105 -3.09 0.60 14.12
CA ARG A 105 -3.28 0.94 15.55
C ARG A 105 -3.97 -0.18 16.33
N ARG A 106 -4.93 -0.89 15.72
CA ARG A 106 -5.66 -1.99 16.36
C ARG A 106 -4.81 -3.25 16.54
N GLN A 107 -3.73 -3.35 15.77
CA GLN A 107 -2.86 -4.52 15.72
C GLN A 107 -1.69 -4.42 16.71
N GLY A 108 -1.59 -3.32 17.46
CA GLY A 108 -0.54 -3.11 18.45
C GLY A 108 0.86 -3.18 17.84
N CYS A 109 1.05 -2.56 16.66
CA CYS A 109 2.33 -2.52 15.98
C CYS A 109 2.83 -1.09 15.76
N HIS A 110 4.15 -0.92 15.69
CA HIS A 110 4.72 0.33 15.17
C HIS A 110 4.38 0.47 13.70
N ALA A 111 4.13 1.70 13.24
CA ALA A 111 3.95 2.00 11.82
C ALA A 111 4.96 3.06 11.38
N VAL A 112 5.71 2.77 10.32
CA VAL A 112 6.67 3.68 9.70
C VAL A 112 6.19 4.00 8.29
N HIS A 113 5.74 5.22 8.10
CA HIS A 113 5.21 5.71 6.84
C HIS A 113 6.34 6.30 6.00
N VAL A 114 6.63 5.65 4.87
CA VAL A 114 7.74 5.97 3.98
C VAL A 114 7.23 6.75 2.77
N ARG A 115 7.63 8.02 2.68
CA ARG A 115 7.29 8.91 1.57
C ARG A 115 8.42 9.01 0.57
N ASP A 116 8.08 9.04 -0.71
CA ASP A 116 8.99 9.26 -1.82
C ASP A 116 8.55 10.49 -2.63
N PRO A 117 9.02 11.70 -2.25
CA PRO A 117 8.64 12.92 -2.95
C PRO A 117 9.18 12.99 -4.39
N ARG A 118 10.14 12.14 -4.76
CA ARG A 118 10.67 12.09 -6.14
C ARG A 118 9.80 11.24 -7.06
N SER A 119 8.87 10.45 -6.50
CA SER A 119 8.04 9.51 -7.27
C SER A 119 8.87 8.57 -8.14
N GLN A 120 9.97 8.07 -7.58
CA GLN A 120 10.92 7.16 -8.23
C GLN A 120 11.05 5.87 -7.43
N PHE A 121 9.90 5.29 -7.07
CA PHE A 121 9.76 3.96 -6.46
C PHE A 121 10.60 3.76 -5.19
N SER A 122 10.94 4.85 -4.49
CA SER A 122 11.82 4.85 -3.31
C SER A 122 13.22 4.28 -3.55
N ILE A 123 13.68 4.15 -4.80
CA ILE A 123 14.99 3.52 -5.10
C ILE A 123 16.12 4.52 -5.35
N THR A 124 15.81 5.82 -5.45
CA THR A 124 16.79 6.92 -5.65
C THR A 124 17.24 7.57 -4.34
N GLY A 125 17.10 6.86 -3.22
CA GLY A 125 17.22 7.44 -1.88
C GLY A 125 15.93 8.12 -1.40
N LEU A 126 15.88 8.34 -0.09
CA LEU A 126 14.74 8.89 0.63
C LEU A 126 15.24 10.02 1.54
N PRO A 127 14.64 11.22 1.47
CA PRO A 127 14.98 12.33 2.37
C PRO A 127 14.88 11.89 3.83
N GLY A 128 15.80 12.39 4.67
CA GLY A 128 15.86 12.02 6.10
C GLY A 128 16.37 10.60 6.39
N LEU A 129 16.69 9.80 5.37
CA LEU A 129 17.33 8.49 5.54
C LEU A 129 18.71 8.43 4.87
N ALA A 130 18.75 8.43 3.53
CA ALA A 130 19.98 8.30 2.77
C ALA A 130 19.78 8.69 1.29
N PRO A 131 20.87 9.02 0.57
CA PRO A 131 20.80 9.39 -0.85
C PRO A 131 20.63 8.20 -1.81
N ASP A 132 20.68 6.96 -1.32
CA ASP A 132 20.58 5.75 -2.12
C ASP A 132 19.77 4.64 -1.42
N LEU A 133 19.39 3.61 -2.19
CA LEU A 133 18.58 2.49 -1.71
C LEU A 133 19.24 1.70 -0.57
N ALA A 134 20.54 1.44 -0.65
CA ALA A 134 21.25 0.64 0.35
C ALA A 134 21.29 1.35 1.70
N GLY A 135 21.63 2.65 1.70
CA GLY A 135 21.58 3.50 2.88
C GLY A 135 20.16 3.65 3.43
N CYS A 136 19.13 3.71 2.57
CA CYS A 136 17.75 3.79 3.03
C CYS A 136 17.30 2.51 3.74
N ILE A 137 17.67 1.35 3.20
CA ILE A 137 17.43 0.05 3.86
C ILE A 137 18.13 0.01 5.22
N ALA A 138 19.39 0.43 5.29
CA ALA A 138 20.14 0.48 6.54
C ALA A 138 19.50 1.42 7.57
N GLY A 139 19.07 2.61 7.14
CA GLY A 139 18.39 3.59 8.00
C GLY A 139 17.04 3.08 8.52
N LEU A 140 16.25 2.40 7.69
CA LEU A 140 14.98 1.80 8.11
C LEU A 140 15.19 0.60 9.07
N ARG A 141 16.25 -0.20 8.89
CA ARG A 141 16.64 -1.25 9.84
C ARG A 141 17.00 -0.63 11.20
N ALA A 142 17.87 0.38 11.22
CA ALA A 142 18.25 1.09 12.44
C ALA A 142 17.04 1.74 13.13
N LEU A 143 16.06 2.23 12.36
CA LEU A 143 14.80 2.73 12.91
C LEU A 143 13.98 1.60 13.57
N ALA A 144 13.84 0.44 12.94
CA ALA A 144 13.17 -0.71 13.55
C ALA A 144 13.85 -1.13 14.86
N ASP A 145 15.18 -1.18 14.87
CA ASP A 145 15.97 -1.59 16.03
C ASP A 145 15.78 -0.61 17.20
N ARG A 146 15.75 0.70 16.94
CA ARG A 146 15.43 1.73 17.95
C ARG A 146 14.02 1.60 18.53
N LEU A 147 13.07 1.13 17.74
CA LEU A 147 11.70 0.86 18.19
C LEU A 147 11.58 -0.46 18.98
N GLY A 148 12.68 -1.22 19.12
CA GLY A 148 12.67 -2.56 19.72
C GLY A 148 11.95 -3.60 18.86
N ALA A 149 11.71 -3.31 17.58
CA ALA A 149 10.96 -4.16 16.68
C ALA A 149 11.85 -5.24 16.04
N THR A 150 11.60 -6.50 16.37
CA THR A 150 12.32 -7.66 15.82
C THR A 150 11.61 -8.27 14.61
N ARG A 151 10.31 -7.97 14.43
CA ARG A 151 9.49 -8.44 13.31
C ARG A 151 9.12 -7.29 12.40
N ARG A 152 9.48 -7.41 11.12
CA ARG A 152 9.35 -6.34 10.12
C ARG A 152 8.37 -6.75 9.03
N PHE A 153 7.47 -5.85 8.66
CA PHE A 153 6.47 -6.08 7.61
C PHE A 153 6.47 -4.92 6.64
N CYS A 154 6.05 -5.14 5.39
CA CYS A 154 5.91 -4.07 4.40
C CYS A 154 4.52 -4.08 3.74
N ILE A 155 3.97 -2.89 3.53
CA ILE A 155 2.71 -2.68 2.81
C ILE A 155 2.93 -1.66 1.71
N GLY A 156 2.38 -1.93 0.52
CA GLY A 156 2.43 -0.97 -0.59
C GLY A 156 1.32 -1.18 -1.61
N TYR A 157 0.97 -0.10 -2.31
CA TYR A 157 -0.02 -0.10 -3.38
C TYR A 157 0.59 0.46 -4.68
N SER A 158 0.30 -0.17 -5.82
CA SER A 158 0.75 0.29 -7.14
C SER A 158 2.28 0.41 -7.23
N ALA A 159 2.79 1.58 -7.62
CA ALA A 159 4.21 1.92 -7.59
C ALA A 159 4.83 1.71 -6.19
N ASN A 160 4.11 2.02 -5.12
CA ASN A 160 4.61 1.78 -3.77
C ASN A 160 4.56 0.30 -3.37
N GLY A 161 3.77 -0.51 -4.09
CA GLY A 161 3.82 -1.96 -4.01
C GLY A 161 5.16 -2.50 -4.51
N PHE A 162 5.76 -1.89 -5.52
CA PHE A 162 7.14 -2.19 -5.93
C PHE A 162 8.12 -1.86 -4.81
N SER A 163 8.02 -0.66 -4.20
CA SER A 163 8.87 -0.27 -3.06
C SER A 163 8.75 -1.29 -1.92
N ALA A 164 7.53 -1.68 -1.55
CA ALA A 164 7.31 -2.67 -0.50
C ALA A 164 7.93 -4.04 -0.84
N LEU A 165 7.80 -4.51 -2.08
CA LEU A 165 8.44 -5.74 -2.54
C LEU A 165 9.97 -5.64 -2.49
N ARG A 166 10.54 -4.52 -2.96
CA ARG A 166 11.98 -4.30 -3.07
C ARG A 166 12.66 -4.12 -1.71
N TYR A 167 12.06 -3.29 -0.86
CA TYR A 167 12.52 -3.07 0.51
C TYR A 167 12.25 -4.29 1.39
N GLY A 168 11.20 -5.08 1.14
CA GLY A 168 10.91 -6.28 1.92
C GLY A 168 12.07 -7.28 1.96
N ILE A 169 12.76 -7.49 0.83
CA ILE A 169 14.01 -8.28 0.79
C ILE A 169 15.09 -7.59 1.64
N GLY A 170 15.33 -6.31 1.37
CA GLY A 170 16.38 -5.53 2.03
C GLY A 170 16.18 -5.40 3.53
N LEU A 171 14.95 -5.37 4.03
CA LEU A 171 14.63 -5.26 5.45
C LEU A 171 14.63 -6.60 6.16
N GLU A 172 14.76 -7.71 5.42
CA GLU A 172 14.49 -9.06 5.91
C GLU A 172 13.10 -9.10 6.55
N ALA A 173 12.11 -8.55 5.84
CA ALA A 173 10.74 -8.56 6.30
C ALA A 173 10.23 -10.00 6.44
N GLU A 174 9.36 -10.23 7.40
CA GLU A 174 8.68 -11.51 7.54
C GLU A 174 7.61 -11.69 6.46
N ALA A 175 6.89 -10.60 6.15
CA ALA A 175 5.89 -10.59 5.10
C ALA A 175 5.72 -9.22 4.41
N VAL A 176 5.28 -9.29 3.15
CA VAL A 176 4.89 -8.15 2.32
C VAL A 176 3.44 -8.32 1.86
N LEU A 177 2.60 -7.30 2.08
CA LEU A 177 1.25 -7.22 1.55
C LEU A 177 1.19 -6.12 0.49
N ALA A 178 1.06 -6.52 -0.77
CA ALA A 178 1.11 -5.62 -1.91
C ALA A 178 -0.23 -5.61 -2.68
N PHE A 179 -0.70 -4.42 -3.03
CA PHE A 179 -1.96 -4.20 -3.75
C PHE A 179 -1.68 -3.66 -5.15
N SER A 180 -2.07 -4.41 -6.18
CA SER A 180 -1.81 -4.13 -7.59
C SER A 180 -0.38 -3.61 -7.86
N PRO A 181 0.67 -4.27 -7.34
CA PRO A 181 2.03 -3.77 -7.46
C PRO A 181 2.50 -3.79 -8.92
N VAL A 182 3.34 -2.83 -9.29
CA VAL A 182 4.24 -3.05 -10.43
C VAL A 182 5.36 -3.99 -9.98
N THR A 183 5.74 -4.94 -10.83
CA THR A 183 6.76 -5.96 -10.49
C THR A 183 7.99 -5.88 -11.39
N THR A 184 8.02 -4.93 -12.31
CA THR A 184 9.23 -4.55 -13.08
C THR A 184 9.09 -3.10 -13.50
N LEU A 185 10.22 -2.40 -13.53
CA LEU A 185 10.33 -1.05 -14.09
C LEU A 185 10.86 -1.08 -15.53
N GLY A 186 11.30 -2.25 -16.00
CA GLY A 186 11.79 -2.50 -17.35
C GLY A 186 10.66 -2.75 -18.33
N ILE A 187 9.92 -1.70 -18.71
CA ILE A 187 8.86 -1.79 -19.72
C ILE A 187 9.33 -1.37 -21.11
N ASP A 188 8.66 -1.89 -22.14
CA ASP A 188 8.89 -1.57 -23.55
C ASP A 188 8.85 -0.03 -23.75
N PRO A 189 9.82 0.58 -24.45
CA PRO A 189 9.83 2.00 -24.77
C PRO A 189 8.48 2.56 -25.21
N LYS A 190 7.71 1.82 -26.03
CA LYS A 190 6.41 2.27 -26.55
C LYS A 190 5.34 2.44 -25.46
N ASP A 191 5.49 1.72 -24.35
CA ASP A 191 4.55 1.74 -23.23
C ASP A 191 5.02 2.68 -22.11
N ARG A 192 6.27 3.16 -22.13
CA ARG A 192 6.85 4.01 -21.07
C ARG A 192 6.07 5.30 -20.86
N ASP A 193 5.64 5.94 -21.94
CA ASP A 193 4.96 7.23 -21.89
C ASP A 193 3.60 7.16 -21.19
N ARG A 194 3.02 5.96 -21.05
CA ARG A 194 1.78 5.74 -20.32
C ARG A 194 1.95 5.77 -18.81
N PHE A 195 3.19 5.68 -18.31
CA PHE A 195 3.49 5.58 -16.88
C PHE A 195 4.50 6.67 -16.48
N PRO A 196 4.04 7.86 -16.07
CA PRO A 196 4.90 9.02 -15.81
C PRO A 196 6.07 8.75 -14.84
N MET A 197 5.83 7.96 -13.78
CA MET A 197 6.88 7.58 -12.83
C MET A 197 7.96 6.71 -13.47
N ILE A 198 7.58 5.74 -14.31
CA ILE A 198 8.54 4.88 -15.01
C ILE A 198 9.30 5.69 -16.05
N ARG A 199 8.60 6.51 -16.85
CA ARG A 199 9.24 7.43 -17.81
C ARG A 199 10.28 8.31 -17.13
N ARG A 200 9.91 8.92 -15.99
CA ARG A 200 10.81 9.77 -15.21
C ARG A 200 12.04 8.99 -14.72
N LEU A 201 11.84 7.80 -14.16
CA LEU A 201 12.96 6.96 -13.72
C LEU A 201 13.90 6.62 -14.88
N HIS A 202 13.37 6.23 -16.03
CA HIS A 202 14.19 5.93 -17.22
C HIS A 202 14.96 7.15 -17.73
N ALA A 203 14.41 8.35 -17.62
CA ALA A 203 15.07 9.58 -18.07
C ALA A 203 16.16 10.04 -17.10
N GLU A 204 15.90 10.01 -15.79
CA GLU A 204 16.77 10.60 -14.78
C GLU A 204 17.74 9.58 -14.16
N ASN A 205 17.33 8.31 -14.02
CA ASN A 205 18.09 7.26 -13.33
C ASN A 205 17.96 5.89 -14.04
N PRO A 206 18.34 5.77 -15.32
CA PRO A 206 18.15 4.54 -16.11
C PRO A 206 18.88 3.31 -15.52
N HIS A 207 19.98 3.52 -14.79
CA HIS A 207 20.75 2.47 -14.14
C HIS A 207 20.04 1.85 -12.92
N LEU A 208 18.97 2.47 -12.42
CA LEU A 208 18.14 1.96 -11.32
C LEU A 208 16.88 1.23 -11.81
N VAL A 209 16.68 1.10 -13.12
CA VAL A 209 15.56 0.33 -13.66
C VAL A 209 15.76 -1.13 -13.30
N GLU A 210 14.87 -1.66 -12.46
CA GLU A 210 15.04 -2.96 -11.83
C GLU A 210 13.77 -3.84 -12.01
N ASP A 211 13.97 -5.15 -11.91
CA ASP A 211 12.92 -6.17 -11.89
C ASP A 211 13.01 -6.90 -10.55
N VAL A 212 11.92 -6.97 -9.79
CA VAL A 212 11.96 -7.63 -8.47
C VAL A 212 11.94 -9.14 -8.57
N LEU A 213 11.48 -9.73 -9.69
CA LEU A 213 11.38 -11.17 -9.82
C LEU A 213 12.75 -11.88 -9.69
N PRO A 214 13.82 -11.46 -10.40
CA PRO A 214 15.16 -12.00 -10.19
C PRO A 214 15.67 -11.86 -8.75
N LEU A 215 15.35 -10.75 -8.07
CA LEU A 215 15.78 -10.52 -6.69
C LEU A 215 15.13 -11.50 -5.72
N TYR A 216 13.83 -11.76 -5.88
CA TYR A 216 13.12 -12.75 -5.06
C TYR A 216 13.62 -14.17 -5.30
N ARG A 217 14.03 -14.51 -6.52
CA ARG A 217 14.64 -15.82 -6.83
C ARG A 217 16.03 -15.99 -6.22
N ALA A 218 16.80 -14.91 -6.13
CA ALA A 218 18.15 -14.91 -5.60
C ALA A 218 18.22 -14.73 -4.07
N ALA A 219 17.14 -14.24 -3.45
CA ALA A 219 17.09 -14.04 -2.01
C ALA A 219 17.21 -15.38 -1.27
N ALA A 220 18.19 -15.49 -0.36
CA ALA A 220 18.33 -16.68 0.48
C ALA A 220 17.14 -16.88 1.44
N ARG A 221 16.50 -15.79 1.85
CA ARG A 221 15.33 -15.75 2.76
C ARG A 221 14.34 -14.70 2.25
N PRO A 222 13.58 -14.96 1.17
CA PRO A 222 12.58 -14.01 0.69
C PRO A 222 11.44 -13.88 1.71
N PRO A 223 10.84 -12.68 1.87
CA PRO A 223 9.65 -12.52 2.71
C PRO A 223 8.49 -13.34 2.14
N ARG A 224 7.52 -13.72 2.98
CA ARG A 224 6.21 -14.18 2.50
C ARG A 224 5.55 -13.02 1.75
N VAL A 225 4.93 -13.27 0.61
CA VAL A 225 4.29 -12.19 -0.16
C VAL A 225 2.85 -12.53 -0.44
N THR A 226 1.94 -11.61 -0.13
CA THR A 226 0.57 -11.64 -0.62
C THR A 226 0.38 -10.51 -1.61
N ILE A 227 0.06 -10.84 -2.86
CA ILE A 227 -0.27 -9.89 -3.91
C ILE A 227 -1.77 -9.92 -4.16
N VAL A 228 -2.45 -8.83 -3.86
CA VAL A 228 -3.87 -8.63 -4.16
C VAL A 228 -3.99 -7.80 -5.43
N PHE A 229 -4.81 -8.21 -6.39
CA PHE A 229 -4.87 -7.54 -7.70
C PHE A 229 -6.25 -7.61 -8.35
N GLY A 230 -6.57 -6.66 -9.24
CA GLY A 230 -7.80 -6.71 -10.02
C GLY A 230 -7.78 -7.88 -11.01
N GLN A 231 -8.68 -8.86 -10.86
CA GLN A 231 -8.63 -10.07 -11.68
C GLN A 231 -8.78 -9.76 -13.17
N GLN A 232 -9.60 -8.78 -13.54
CA GLN A 232 -9.86 -8.42 -14.92
C GLN A 232 -8.94 -7.31 -15.44
N ASN A 233 -8.20 -6.62 -14.56
CA ASN A 233 -7.16 -5.69 -14.96
C ASN A 233 -5.99 -6.46 -15.60
N ARG A 234 -5.75 -6.25 -16.90
CA ARG A 234 -4.69 -6.98 -17.64
C ARG A 234 -3.29 -6.68 -17.10
N GLY A 235 -2.99 -5.43 -16.77
CA GLY A 235 -1.68 -5.01 -16.27
C GLY A 235 -1.38 -5.59 -14.89
N ASP A 236 -2.32 -5.45 -13.95
CA ASP A 236 -2.14 -5.93 -12.58
C ASP A 236 -2.03 -7.45 -12.54
N ARG A 237 -2.89 -8.15 -13.29
CA ARG A 237 -2.84 -9.60 -13.40
C ARG A 237 -1.52 -10.07 -14.00
N TRP A 238 -1.04 -9.44 -15.07
CA TRP A 238 0.26 -9.76 -15.65
C TRP A 238 1.39 -9.55 -14.63
N ALA A 239 1.40 -8.40 -13.94
CA ALA A 239 2.43 -8.09 -12.94
C ALA A 239 2.42 -9.08 -11.77
N ALA A 240 1.25 -9.45 -11.27
CA ALA A 240 1.08 -10.41 -10.18
C ALA A 240 1.47 -11.84 -10.59
N THR A 241 0.99 -12.31 -11.74
CA THR A 241 1.25 -13.69 -12.22
C THR A 241 2.72 -13.94 -12.57
N ARG A 242 3.48 -12.92 -12.96
CA ARG A 242 4.95 -13.01 -13.09
C ARG A 242 5.63 -13.48 -11.80
N MET A 243 5.08 -13.12 -10.64
CA MET A 243 5.63 -13.48 -9.33
C MET A 243 5.20 -14.88 -8.86
N ALA A 244 4.21 -15.52 -9.50
CA ALA A 244 3.67 -16.82 -9.09
C ALA A 244 4.71 -17.96 -9.08
N VAL A 245 5.80 -17.79 -9.84
CA VAL A 245 6.89 -18.76 -9.96
C VAL A 245 7.84 -18.77 -8.76
N VAL A 246 7.70 -17.84 -7.83
CA VAL A 246 8.52 -17.77 -6.61
C VAL A 246 7.80 -18.49 -5.47
N PRO A 247 8.43 -19.48 -4.81
CA PRO A 247 7.84 -20.13 -3.64
C PRO A 247 7.48 -19.13 -2.54
N GLY A 248 6.33 -19.32 -1.89
CA GLY A 248 5.86 -18.45 -0.80
C GLY A 248 5.13 -17.18 -1.25
N ILE A 249 4.94 -16.97 -2.56
CA ILE A 249 4.09 -15.90 -3.08
C ILE A 249 2.65 -16.38 -3.24
N ARG A 250 1.73 -15.74 -2.52
CA ARG A 250 0.28 -15.93 -2.58
C ARG A 250 -0.35 -14.86 -3.47
N LEU A 251 -1.15 -15.28 -4.43
CA LEU A 251 -1.90 -14.39 -5.32
C LEU A 251 -3.38 -14.39 -4.95
N ILE A 252 -3.95 -13.21 -4.73
CA ILE A 252 -5.36 -13.02 -4.39
C ILE A 252 -6.03 -12.14 -5.45
N PRO A 253 -6.67 -12.75 -6.47
CA PRO A 253 -7.45 -11.98 -7.42
C PRO A 253 -8.69 -11.40 -6.74
N VAL A 254 -9.04 -10.16 -7.05
CA VAL A 254 -10.34 -9.55 -6.75
C VAL A 254 -11.27 -9.83 -7.93
N PRO A 255 -12.24 -10.77 -7.81
CA PRO A 255 -13.02 -11.20 -8.95
C PRO A 255 -13.83 -10.07 -9.57
N GLY A 256 -13.83 -9.99 -10.90
CA GLY A 256 -14.55 -8.96 -11.66
C GLY A 256 -13.96 -7.54 -11.61
N LEU A 257 -12.95 -7.26 -10.78
CA LEU A 257 -12.34 -5.94 -10.73
C LEU A 257 -11.49 -5.68 -11.98
N THR A 258 -11.92 -4.74 -12.82
CA THR A 258 -11.20 -4.24 -14.01
C THR A 258 -10.20 -3.15 -13.68
N ASP A 259 -10.40 -2.47 -12.55
CA ASP A 259 -9.67 -1.25 -12.19
C ASP A 259 -8.43 -1.57 -11.36
N HIS A 260 -7.56 -0.57 -11.24
CA HIS A 260 -6.27 -0.69 -10.56
C HIS A 260 -6.39 -0.65 -9.03
N ASP A 261 -7.48 -0.11 -8.48
CA ASP A 261 -7.63 0.16 -7.04
C ASP A 261 -8.05 -1.07 -6.22
N SER A 262 -7.24 -2.13 -6.24
CA SER A 262 -7.47 -3.33 -5.42
C SER A 262 -7.42 -3.03 -3.92
N LEU A 263 -6.62 -2.06 -3.48
CA LEU A 263 -6.57 -1.62 -2.09
C LEU A 263 -7.93 -1.09 -1.64
N GLY A 264 -8.45 -0.03 -2.26
CA GLY A 264 -9.71 0.59 -1.86
C GLY A 264 -10.86 -0.42 -1.85
N VAL A 265 -10.96 -1.27 -2.86
CA VAL A 265 -11.99 -2.31 -2.94
C VAL A 265 -11.90 -3.33 -1.80
N THR A 266 -10.70 -3.77 -1.43
CA THR A 266 -10.52 -4.69 -0.29
C THR A 266 -10.89 -4.04 1.04
N MET A 267 -10.71 -2.72 1.15
CA MET A 267 -11.06 -1.99 2.36
C MET A 267 -12.58 -1.96 2.58
N VAL A 268 -13.31 -1.48 1.58
CA VAL A 268 -14.77 -1.31 1.67
C VAL A 268 -15.52 -2.64 1.64
N SER A 269 -14.88 -3.73 1.19
CA SER A 269 -15.44 -5.10 1.21
C SER A 269 -15.09 -5.91 2.47
N ARG A 270 -14.47 -5.29 3.48
CA ARG A 270 -14.02 -5.93 4.74
C ARG A 270 -12.99 -7.06 4.55
N ARG A 271 -12.28 -7.07 3.43
CA ARG A 271 -11.26 -8.08 3.15
C ARG A 271 -9.88 -7.68 3.64
N PHE A 272 -9.63 -6.38 3.83
CA PHE A 272 -8.31 -5.91 4.23
C PHE A 272 -7.90 -6.34 5.65
N GLY A 273 -8.81 -6.30 6.64
CA GLY A 273 -8.51 -6.76 8.01
C GLY A 273 -7.98 -8.19 8.05
N PRO A 274 -8.72 -9.18 7.49
CA PRO A 274 -8.22 -10.55 7.38
C PRO A 274 -6.88 -10.70 6.65
N LEU A 275 -6.59 -9.84 5.66
CA LEU A 275 -5.29 -9.83 4.97
C LEU A 275 -4.16 -9.33 5.87
N LEU A 276 -4.41 -8.34 6.72
CA LEU A 276 -3.45 -7.93 7.74
C LEU A 276 -3.24 -9.01 8.80
N ASP A 277 -4.32 -9.65 9.25
CA ASP A 277 -4.24 -10.70 10.27
C ASP A 277 -3.39 -11.87 9.77
N ASP A 278 -3.59 -12.32 8.52
CA ASP A 278 -2.78 -13.36 7.85
C ASP A 278 -1.33 -12.93 7.63
N MET A 279 -1.09 -11.64 7.35
CA MET A 279 0.26 -11.09 7.23
C MET A 279 1.03 -11.25 8.55
N PHE A 280 0.41 -10.93 9.68
CA PHE A 280 1.05 -11.02 11.01
C PHE A 280 1.09 -12.44 11.58
N ASN A 281 0.06 -13.25 11.32
CA ASN A 281 -0.16 -14.57 11.90
C ASN A 281 -0.62 -15.55 10.81
N PRO A 282 0.29 -16.08 9.97
CA PRO A 282 -0.08 -17.03 8.92
C PRO A 282 -0.80 -18.24 9.50
N GLY A 283 -1.91 -18.64 8.90
CA GLY A 283 -2.63 -19.88 9.27
C GLY A 283 -3.52 -19.76 10.52
N ALA A 284 -3.77 -18.55 11.02
CA ALA A 284 -4.72 -18.31 12.11
C ALA A 284 -6.20 -18.26 11.67
N ALA A 285 -6.49 -18.55 10.40
CA ALA A 285 -7.81 -18.43 9.77
C ALA A 285 -8.41 -19.79 9.38
#